data_AF-A0A5N5QUQ0-F1
#
_entry.id   AF-A0A5N5QUQ0-F1
#
_cell.length_a   1.000
_cell.length_b   1.000
_cell.length_c   1.000
_cell.angle_alpha   90.00
_cell.angle_beta   90.00
_cell.angle_gamma   90.00
#
_symmetry.space_group_name_H-M   'P 1'
#
loop_
_entity.id
_entity.type
_entity.pdbx_description
1 polymer ?
#
loop_
_entity_poly.entity_id
_entity_poly.type
_entity_poly.pdbx_seq_one_letter_code
_entity_poly.pdbx_strand_id
1 'polypeptide(L)'
;MASFPLAHARLISGSGGIDKHFAPYPALPKPKPQSSNPPSLLSTPDSPPRPSDFFLNLTTEGFGATRVPDDRWASVHETLLREVVMKEPGNVYTGRSVPVTGGIDVSIAYRRLHGVLSRNRIRSELFLQRRYEKPSDRERRLKSERHRRRFAAWIRKKVQLVSEIRRRS
;
A
#
# COMPACT_ATOMS: atom_id res chain seq x y z
N MET A 1 -79.81 16.38 -14.82
CA MET A 1 -78.84 17.17 -15.61
C MET A 1 -77.88 17.85 -14.65
N ALA A 2 -76.63 17.41 -14.62
CA ALA A 2 -75.54 18.13 -13.95
C ALA A 2 -74.26 17.89 -14.75
N SER A 3 -73.74 18.97 -15.31
CA SER A 3 -72.58 19.03 -16.20
C SER A 3 -71.31 19.04 -15.37
N PHE A 4 -70.40 18.08 -15.59
CA PHE A 4 -69.07 18.06 -14.97
C PHE A 4 -68.07 18.78 -15.89
N PRO A 5 -67.19 19.65 -15.37
CA PRO A 5 -66.21 20.34 -16.19
C PRO A 5 -65.07 19.41 -16.61
N LEU A 6 -64.75 19.46 -17.90
CA LEU A 6 -63.67 18.74 -18.56
C LEU A 6 -62.31 19.25 -18.06
N ALA A 7 -61.62 18.47 -17.22
CA ALA A 7 -60.25 18.75 -16.82
C ALA A 7 -59.30 18.52 -18.00
N HIS A 8 -58.56 19.57 -18.39
CA HIS A 8 -57.48 19.50 -19.37
C HIS A 8 -56.36 18.59 -18.86
N ALA A 9 -56.16 17.46 -19.54
CA ALA A 9 -55.00 16.61 -19.37
C ALA A 9 -53.73 17.33 -19.87
N ARG A 10 -52.88 17.78 -18.95
CA ARG A 10 -51.48 18.12 -19.28
C ARG A 10 -50.67 16.84 -19.38
N LEU A 11 -50.35 16.44 -20.61
CA LEU A 11 -49.27 15.49 -20.90
C LEU A 11 -47.95 16.12 -20.45
N ILE A 12 -47.38 15.62 -19.35
CA ILE A 12 -45.98 15.87 -19.00
C ILE A 12 -45.16 14.85 -19.79
N SER A 13 -44.63 15.27 -20.93
CA SER A 13 -43.60 14.53 -21.66
C SER A 13 -42.30 14.59 -20.86
N GLY A 14 -42.08 13.62 -19.98
CA GLY A 14 -40.82 13.44 -19.27
C GLY A 14 -39.77 12.75 -20.14
N SER A 15 -39.23 13.43 -21.14
CA SER A 15 -37.98 13.00 -21.81
C SER A 15 -36.78 13.46 -20.97
N GLY A 16 -36.61 12.86 -19.80
CA GLY A 16 -35.44 13.05 -18.96
C GLY A 16 -34.35 12.05 -19.33
N GLY A 17 -33.69 12.29 -20.46
CA GLY A 17 -32.44 11.59 -20.79
C GLY A 17 -31.42 11.88 -19.69
N ILE A 18 -31.01 10.85 -18.96
CA ILE A 18 -29.88 10.93 -18.04
C ILE A 18 -28.63 10.88 -18.92
N ASP A 19 -28.31 12.02 -19.52
CA ASP A 19 -27.02 12.23 -20.17
C ASP A 19 -25.96 12.14 -19.09
N LYS A 20 -25.27 11.00 -19.10
CA LYS A 20 -24.09 10.73 -18.29
C LYS A 20 -23.02 11.75 -18.67
N HIS A 21 -23.02 12.90 -18.01
CA HIS A 21 -21.84 13.76 -17.92
C HIS A 21 -20.80 13.07 -17.03
N PHE A 22 -20.26 11.94 -17.51
CA PHE A 22 -18.95 11.50 -17.11
C PHE A 22 -17.98 12.44 -17.82
N ALA A 23 -17.57 13.50 -17.11
CA ALA A 23 -16.47 14.33 -17.59
C ALA A 23 -15.27 13.40 -17.85
N PRO A 24 -14.69 13.37 -19.05
CA PRO A 24 -13.47 12.61 -19.28
C PRO A 24 -12.42 13.16 -18.30
N TYR A 25 -11.74 12.26 -17.58
CA TYR A 25 -10.64 12.64 -16.71
C TYR A 25 -9.69 13.57 -17.49
N PRO A 26 -9.28 14.73 -16.92
CA PRO A 26 -8.28 15.56 -17.57
C PRO A 26 -7.03 14.71 -17.78
N ALA A 27 -6.55 14.65 -19.03
CA ALA A 27 -5.35 13.91 -19.37
C ALA A 27 -4.20 14.37 -18.46
N LEU A 28 -3.53 13.40 -17.82
CA LEU A 28 -2.36 13.69 -16.98
C LEU A 28 -1.32 14.43 -17.82
N PRO A 29 -0.72 15.52 -17.30
CA PRO A 29 0.34 16.22 -18.02
C PRO A 29 1.52 15.26 -18.23
N LYS A 30 1.95 15.13 -19.49
CA LYS A 30 3.14 14.33 -19.83
C LYS A 30 4.35 14.84 -19.02
N PRO A 31 5.15 13.96 -18.39
CA PRO A 31 6.33 14.40 -17.66
C PRO A 31 7.29 15.09 -18.62
N LYS A 32 7.76 16.30 -18.24
CA LYS A 32 8.81 17.01 -18.97
C LYS A 32 10.11 16.20 -18.89
N PRO A 33 10.92 16.13 -19.96
CA PRO A 33 12.26 15.54 -19.87
C PRO A 33 13.09 16.35 -18.86
N GLN A 34 13.53 15.71 -17.78
CA GLN A 34 14.40 16.35 -16.78
C GLN A 34 15.81 16.49 -17.36
N SER A 35 16.24 17.73 -17.54
CA SER A 35 17.59 18.14 -17.91
C SER A 35 18.52 18.09 -16.69
N SER A 36 19.72 17.54 -16.94
CA SER A 36 21.01 17.74 -16.25
C SER A 36 21.11 17.38 -14.76
N ASN A 37 21.90 16.33 -14.51
CA ASN A 37 22.43 15.92 -13.21
C ASN A 37 23.20 17.05 -12.50
N PRO A 38 23.17 17.14 -11.16
CA PRO A 38 24.13 17.94 -10.41
C PRO A 38 25.51 17.24 -10.35
N PRO A 39 26.63 17.99 -10.31
CA PRO A 39 27.97 17.43 -10.25
C PRO A 39 28.24 16.78 -8.89
N SER A 40 28.52 15.49 -8.89
CA SER A 40 29.02 14.74 -7.73
C SER A 40 30.50 15.06 -7.52
N LEU A 41 30.80 15.88 -6.50
CA LEU A 41 32.17 16.05 -6.00
C LEU A 41 32.30 15.48 -4.59
N LEU A 42 33.36 14.69 -4.44
CA LEU A 42 33.98 14.21 -3.19
C LEU A 42 33.36 12.94 -2.55
N SER A 43 33.76 11.79 -3.10
CA SER A 43 33.66 10.48 -2.43
C SER A 43 34.68 10.38 -1.30
N THR A 44 34.21 10.44 -0.05
CA THR A 44 34.99 10.07 1.14
C THR A 44 34.99 8.54 1.27
N PRO A 45 36.15 7.86 1.34
CA PRO A 45 36.20 6.41 1.36
C PRO A 45 36.18 5.87 2.80
N ASP A 46 35.09 6.02 3.56
CA ASP A 46 34.90 5.19 4.77
C ASP A 46 33.50 5.26 5.42
N SER A 47 32.42 4.98 4.67
CA SER A 47 31.09 4.82 5.27
C SER A 47 30.49 3.47 4.87
N PRO A 48 29.99 2.66 5.83
CA PRO A 48 29.36 1.38 5.51
C PRO A 48 28.14 1.60 4.61
N PRO A 49 27.88 0.68 3.67
CA PRO A 49 26.90 0.88 2.61
C PRO A 49 25.49 1.08 3.19
N ARG A 50 24.74 2.03 2.61
CA ARG A 50 23.34 2.24 2.97
C ARG A 50 22.52 1.04 2.48
N PRO A 51 21.44 0.66 3.17
CA PRO A 51 20.58 -0.45 2.73
C PRO A 51 19.90 -0.22 1.37
N SER A 52 19.92 1.01 0.84
CA SER A 52 19.54 1.32 -0.55
C SER A 52 20.51 0.77 -1.59
N ASP A 53 21.76 0.53 -1.19
CA ASP A 53 22.86 0.13 -2.08
C ASP A 53 22.85 -1.39 -2.31
N PHE A 54 22.01 -2.12 -1.55
CA PHE A 54 21.78 -3.56 -1.70
C PHE A 54 21.12 -3.91 -3.05
N PHE A 55 20.44 -2.95 -3.69
CA PHE A 55 19.84 -3.13 -5.01
C PHE A 55 20.81 -2.83 -6.17
N LEU A 56 22.02 -2.34 -5.91
CA LEU A 56 22.99 -1.95 -6.95
C LEU A 56 24.28 -2.78 -6.99
N ASN A 57 24.50 -3.72 -6.07
CA ASN A 57 25.74 -4.53 -6.05
C ASN A 57 25.48 -6.05 -5.96
N LEU A 58 24.73 -6.59 -6.91
CA LEU A 58 24.87 -7.99 -7.30
C LEU A 58 25.34 -8.03 -8.75
N THR A 59 26.48 -8.70 -8.97
CA THR A 59 27.16 -9.03 -10.24
C THR A 59 28.04 -7.95 -10.89
N THR A 60 29.21 -7.69 -10.28
CA THR A 60 30.45 -7.42 -11.04
C THR A 60 31.13 -8.75 -11.30
N GLU A 61 30.59 -9.54 -12.21
CA GLU A 61 31.30 -10.62 -12.92
C GLU A 61 30.46 -10.89 -14.18
N GLY A 62 30.93 -10.39 -15.33
CA GLY A 62 30.27 -10.56 -16.64
C GLY A 62 29.37 -9.40 -17.07
N PHE A 63 29.99 -8.27 -17.46
CA PHE A 63 29.34 -7.23 -18.26
C PHE A 63 29.02 -7.76 -19.68
N GLY A 64 27.97 -8.57 -19.78
CA GLY A 64 27.33 -8.94 -21.04
C GLY A 64 26.08 -8.10 -21.26
N ALA A 65 26.21 -7.08 -22.11
CA ALA A 65 25.15 -6.26 -22.69
C ALA A 65 24.30 -5.41 -21.72
N THR A 66 24.34 -4.09 -21.94
CA THR A 66 23.35 -3.11 -21.51
C THR A 66 21.95 -3.52 -21.98
N ARG A 67 21.24 -4.36 -21.23
CA ARG A 67 19.79 -4.52 -21.44
C ARG A 67 19.14 -3.18 -21.19
N VAL A 68 18.36 -2.71 -22.15
CA VAL A 68 17.58 -1.48 -22.05
C VAL A 68 16.74 -1.61 -20.76
N PRO A 69 16.57 -0.56 -19.95
CA PRO A 69 15.72 -0.62 -18.76
C PRO A 69 14.36 -1.28 -19.04
N ASP A 70 13.81 -1.05 -20.23
CA ASP A 70 12.58 -1.65 -20.73
C ASP A 70 12.64 -3.18 -20.86
N ASP A 71 13.78 -3.76 -21.26
CA ASP A 71 13.95 -5.22 -21.35
C ASP A 71 13.97 -5.87 -19.96
N ARG A 72 14.53 -5.18 -18.97
CA ARG A 72 14.51 -5.64 -17.57
C ARG A 72 13.08 -5.59 -17.03
N TRP A 73 12.35 -4.51 -17.30
CA TRP A 73 10.94 -4.43 -16.93
C TRP A 73 10.08 -5.46 -17.67
N ALA A 74 10.30 -5.70 -18.96
CA ALA A 74 9.59 -6.70 -19.73
C ALA A 74 9.81 -8.11 -19.17
N SER A 75 11.05 -8.48 -18.83
CA SER A 75 11.36 -9.79 -18.24
C SER A 75 10.82 -9.97 -16.80
N VAL A 76 10.88 -8.93 -15.97
CA VAL A 76 10.28 -8.94 -14.62
C VAL A 76 8.75 -8.97 -14.70
N HIS A 77 8.18 -8.27 -15.67
CA HIS A 77 6.75 -8.26 -15.93
C HIS A 77 6.26 -9.60 -16.43
N GLU A 78 6.97 -10.23 -17.38
CA GLU A 78 6.62 -11.55 -17.91
C GLU A 78 6.68 -12.63 -16.81
N THR A 79 7.71 -12.58 -15.96
CA THR A 79 7.84 -13.50 -14.81
C THR A 79 6.75 -13.27 -13.77
N LEU A 80 6.42 -12.00 -13.44
CA LEU A 80 5.30 -11.66 -12.56
C LEU A 80 3.95 -12.05 -13.14
N LEU A 81 3.71 -11.81 -14.43
CA LEU A 81 2.48 -12.24 -15.09
C LEU A 81 2.38 -13.76 -15.08
N ARG A 82 3.46 -14.49 -15.34
CA ARG A 82 3.46 -15.95 -15.23
C ARG A 82 3.11 -16.39 -13.81
N GLU A 83 3.65 -15.75 -12.78
CA GLU A 83 3.28 -16.05 -11.40
C GLU A 83 1.82 -15.69 -11.10
N VAL A 84 1.35 -14.50 -11.50
CA VAL A 84 0.01 -13.98 -11.23
C VAL A 84 -1.07 -14.72 -12.01
N VAL A 85 -0.79 -15.13 -13.25
CA VAL A 85 -1.71 -15.90 -14.10
C VAL A 85 -1.80 -17.35 -13.60
N MET A 86 -0.71 -17.92 -13.10
CA MET A 86 -0.69 -19.28 -12.54
C MET A 86 -1.24 -19.33 -11.11
N LYS A 87 -1.23 -18.21 -10.39
CA LYS A 87 -1.70 -18.12 -9.00
C LYS A 87 -3.15 -17.64 -9.00
N GLU A 88 -4.06 -18.52 -8.59
CA GLU A 88 -5.47 -18.16 -8.44
C GLU A 88 -5.64 -16.84 -7.67
N PRO A 89 -6.62 -15.99 -8.07
CA PRO A 89 -6.90 -14.76 -7.35
C PRO A 89 -7.12 -15.11 -5.88
N GLY A 90 -6.43 -14.36 -5.01
CA GLY A 90 -6.45 -14.67 -3.59
C GLY A 90 -7.88 -14.70 -3.04
N ASN A 91 -8.28 -15.81 -2.41
CA ASN A 91 -9.51 -15.90 -1.63
C ASN A 91 -9.40 -15.08 -0.32
N VAL A 92 -10.51 -14.97 0.42
CA VAL A 92 -10.60 -14.26 1.72
C VAL A 92 -9.56 -14.75 2.75
N TYR A 93 -9.06 -15.98 2.60
CA TYR A 93 -8.09 -16.61 3.48
C TYR A 93 -6.63 -16.41 3.05
N THR A 94 -6.35 -15.83 1.88
CA THR A 94 -4.99 -15.69 1.34
C THR A 94 -4.07 -14.90 2.27
N GLY A 95 -4.59 -13.84 2.91
CA GLY A 95 -3.83 -13.04 3.89
C GLY A 95 -3.81 -13.62 5.32
N ARG A 96 -4.40 -14.80 5.53
CA ARG A 96 -4.61 -15.44 6.85
C ARG A 96 -4.26 -16.93 6.84
N SER A 97 -3.66 -17.42 5.77
CA SER A 97 -3.21 -18.80 5.60
C SER A 97 -1.69 -18.82 5.50
N VAL A 98 -1.08 -19.88 6.03
CA VAL A 98 0.34 -20.14 5.92
C VAL A 98 0.49 -21.62 5.52
N PRO A 99 1.09 -21.93 4.36
CA PRO A 99 1.28 -23.32 3.97
C PRO A 99 2.28 -23.99 4.92
N VAL A 100 1.99 -25.25 5.27
CA VAL A 100 2.93 -26.10 6.00
C VAL A 100 3.78 -26.82 4.96
N THR A 101 5.00 -26.34 4.74
CA THR A 101 5.95 -27.00 3.83
C THR A 101 6.49 -28.26 4.49
N GLY A 102 6.59 -29.36 3.73
CA GLY A 102 7.16 -30.61 4.22
C GLY A 102 8.55 -30.38 4.83
N GLY A 103 8.80 -30.94 6.01
CA GLY A 103 10.04 -30.77 6.78
C GLY A 103 10.05 -29.59 7.77
N ILE A 104 9.06 -28.69 7.72
CA ILE A 104 8.90 -27.63 8.72
C ILE A 104 7.91 -28.11 9.78
N ASP A 105 8.33 -28.09 11.05
CA ASP A 105 7.45 -28.35 12.18
C ASP A 105 6.23 -27.41 12.16
N VAL A 106 5.04 -27.99 12.34
CA VAL A 106 3.75 -27.30 12.45
C VAL A 106 3.82 -26.15 13.46
N SER A 107 4.62 -26.29 14.52
CA SER A 107 4.82 -25.22 15.51
C SER A 107 5.37 -23.93 14.89
N ILE A 108 6.28 -24.02 13.92
CA ILE A 108 6.87 -22.87 13.22
C ILE A 108 5.82 -22.20 12.33
N ALA A 109 5.01 -23.00 11.62
CA ALA A 109 3.93 -22.49 10.80
C ALA A 109 2.90 -21.72 11.65
N TYR A 110 2.55 -22.22 12.84
CA TYR A 110 1.68 -21.51 13.79
C TYR A 110 2.27 -20.18 14.27
N ARG A 111 3.58 -20.12 14.59
CA ARG A 111 4.23 -18.86 14.98
C ARG A 111 4.20 -17.84 13.85
N ARG A 112 4.45 -18.28 12.61
CA ARG A 112 4.35 -17.43 11.41
C ARG A 112 2.92 -16.91 11.24
N LEU A 113 1.92 -17.79 11.33
CA LEU A 113 0.52 -17.42 11.26
C LEU A 113 0.14 -16.41 12.36
N HIS A 114 0.62 -16.61 13.58
CA HIS A 114 0.40 -15.69 14.68
C HIS A 114 0.96 -14.28 14.35
N GLY A 115 2.16 -14.20 13.79
CA GLY A 115 2.76 -12.94 13.35
C GLY A 115 1.96 -12.26 12.22
N VAL A 116 1.45 -13.04 11.25
CA VAL A 116 0.56 -12.54 10.18
C VAL A 116 -0.71 -11.93 10.78
N LEU A 117 -1.39 -12.66 11.66
CA LEU A 117 -2.64 -12.19 12.29
C LEU A 117 -2.42 -10.93 13.15
N SER A 118 -1.27 -10.82 13.80
CA SER A 118 -0.90 -9.66 14.62
C SER A 118 -0.63 -8.42 13.76
N ARG A 119 0.15 -8.56 12.68
CA ARG A 119 0.44 -7.46 11.73
C ARG A 119 -0.84 -6.91 11.10
N ASN A 120 -1.75 -7.80 10.72
CA ASN A 120 -3.05 -7.45 10.15
C ASN A 120 -4.09 -6.98 11.20
N ARG A 121 -3.74 -6.94 12.50
CA ARG A 121 -4.61 -6.48 13.60
C ARG A 121 -5.95 -7.21 13.73
N ILE A 122 -6.06 -8.41 13.18
CA ILE A 122 -7.31 -9.18 13.11
C ILE A 122 -7.86 -9.46 14.51
N ARG A 123 -7.00 -9.90 15.44
CA ARG A 123 -7.44 -10.23 16.81
C ARG A 123 -7.95 -8.99 17.57
N SER A 124 -7.24 -7.87 17.45
CA SER A 124 -7.67 -6.61 18.10
C SER A 124 -8.97 -6.09 17.51
N GLU A 125 -9.15 -6.21 16.19
CA GLU A 125 -10.37 -5.80 15.52
C GLU A 125 -11.54 -6.68 15.93
N LEU A 126 -11.36 -8.01 15.94
CA LEU A 126 -12.37 -8.94 16.43
C LEU A 126 -12.80 -8.60 17.86
N PHE A 127 -11.85 -8.26 18.74
CA PHE A 127 -12.17 -7.88 20.12
C PHE A 127 -12.97 -6.58 20.19
N LEU A 128 -12.60 -5.56 19.40
CA LEU A 128 -13.32 -4.29 19.34
C LEU A 128 -14.72 -4.44 18.75
N GLN A 129 -14.90 -5.36 17.78
CA GLN A 129 -16.17 -5.62 17.12
C GLN A 129 -17.15 -6.45 17.96
N ARG A 130 -16.70 -7.09 19.05
CA ARG A 130 -17.58 -7.89 19.94
C ARG A 130 -18.76 -7.10 20.50
N ARG A 131 -18.61 -5.78 20.67
CA ARG A 131 -19.65 -4.89 21.19
C ARG A 131 -19.71 -3.62 20.35
N TYR A 132 -20.89 -3.03 20.27
CA TYR A 132 -21.05 -1.72 19.64
C TYR A 132 -20.28 -0.65 20.43
N GLU A 133 -19.42 0.08 19.72
CA GLU A 133 -18.74 1.29 20.19
C GLU A 133 -19.43 2.50 19.56
N LYS A 134 -19.87 3.46 20.37
CA LYS A 134 -20.47 4.70 19.85
C LYS A 134 -19.45 5.44 18.95
N PRO A 135 -19.88 6.12 17.87
CA PRO A 135 -18.96 6.80 16.95
C PRO A 135 -18.04 7.82 17.63
N SER A 136 -18.57 8.62 18.56
CA SER A 136 -17.79 9.60 19.34
C SER A 136 -16.71 8.95 20.20
N ASP A 137 -17.03 7.85 20.87
CA ASP A 137 -16.08 7.09 21.69
C ASP A 137 -14.99 6.46 20.81
N ARG A 138 -15.38 5.91 19.64
CA ARG A 138 -14.44 5.38 18.63
C ARG A 138 -13.47 6.44 18.16
N GLU A 139 -13.94 7.65 17.85
CA GLU A 139 -13.09 8.76 17.44
C GLU A 139 -12.12 9.20 18.55
N ARG A 140 -12.62 9.32 19.79
CA ARG A 140 -11.80 9.65 20.97
C ARG A 140 -10.69 8.61 21.16
N ARG A 141 -11.05 7.33 21.07
CA ARG A 141 -10.09 6.21 21.14
C ARG A 141 -9.06 6.32 20.02
N LEU A 142 -9.48 6.44 18.76
CA LEU A 142 -8.56 6.53 17.62
C LEU A 142 -7.63 7.74 17.70
N LYS A 143 -8.11 8.90 18.16
CA LYS A 143 -7.30 10.10 18.39
C LYS A 143 -6.22 9.84 19.46
N SER A 144 -6.61 9.26 20.60
CA SER A 144 -5.68 8.92 21.68
C SER A 144 -4.63 7.87 21.26
N GLU A 145 -5.05 6.85 20.50
CA GLU A 145 -4.14 5.84 19.96
C GLU A 145 -3.14 6.44 18.96
N ARG A 146 -3.61 7.27 18.02
CA ARG A 146 -2.75 7.97 17.07
C ARG A 146 -1.74 8.86 17.80
N HIS A 147 -2.17 9.59 18.82
CA HIS A 147 -1.29 10.43 19.63
C HIS A 147 -0.20 9.59 20.32
N ARG A 148 -0.56 8.51 21.03
CA ARG A 148 0.40 7.62 21.69
C ARG A 148 1.39 6.99 20.71
N ARG A 149 0.93 6.58 19.51
CA ARG A 149 1.81 6.05 18.46
C ARG A 149 2.83 7.10 17.98
N ARG A 150 2.36 8.33 17.71
CA ARG A 150 3.23 9.45 17.28
C ARG A 150 4.22 9.83 18.37
N PHE A 151 3.76 9.93 19.62
CA PHE A 151 4.61 10.22 20.77
C PHE A 151 5.70 9.16 20.94
N ALA A 152 5.34 7.87 20.92
CA ALA A 152 6.33 6.80 21.01
C ALA A 152 7.34 6.82 19.85
N ALA A 153 6.90 7.10 18.61
CA ALA A 153 7.81 7.25 17.48
C ALA A 153 8.78 8.42 17.67
N TRP A 154 8.30 9.55 18.18
CA TRP A 154 9.12 10.71 18.47
C TRP A 154 10.14 10.46 19.59
N ILE A 155 9.71 9.82 20.69
CA ILE A 155 10.60 9.41 21.79
C ILE A 155 11.70 8.48 21.27
N ARG A 156 11.35 7.47 20.45
CA ARG A 156 12.34 6.55 19.87
C ARG A 156 13.40 7.29 19.05
N LYS A 157 13.00 8.25 18.21
CA LYS A 157 13.94 9.07 17.43
C LYS A 157 14.90 9.87 18.32
N LYS A 158 14.38 10.47 19.39
CA LYS A 158 15.20 11.23 20.35
C LYS A 158 16.18 10.33 21.09
N VAL A 159 15.73 9.17 21.56
CA VAL A 159 16.60 8.20 22.26
C VAL A 159 17.69 7.67 21.32
N GLN A 160 17.33 7.38 20.06
CA GLN A 160 18.30 6.97 19.04
C GLN A 160 19.37 8.05 18.82
N LEU A 161 18.99 9.33 18.71
CA LEU A 161 19.93 10.44 18.57
C LEU A 161 20.89 10.53 19.78
N VAL A 162 20.36 10.46 21.00
CA VAL A 162 21.19 10.51 22.22
C VAL A 162 22.14 9.31 22.29
N SER A 163 21.66 8.12 21.92
CA SER A 163 22.49 6.91 21.86
C SER A 163 23.61 7.02 20.82
N GLU A 164 23.37 7.71 19.71
CA GLU A 164 24.37 7.95 18.66
C GLU A 164 25.47 8.90 19.16
N ILE A 165 25.06 10.02 19.79
CA ILE A 165 25.99 10.98 20.39
C ILE A 165 26.87 10.27 21.43
N ARG A 166 26.25 9.48 22.32
CA ARG A 166 26.97 8.72 23.34
C ARG A 166 27.94 7.68 22.77
N ARG A 167 27.64 7.09 21.60
CA ARG A 167 28.54 6.12 20.96
C ARG A 167 29.77 6.78 20.34
N ARG A 168 29.65 8.06 19.96
CA ARG A 168 30.70 8.83 19.30
C ARG A 168 31.63 9.55 20.29
N SER A 169 31.12 9.96 21.45
CA SER A 169 31.90 10.56 22.55
C SER A 169 32.68 9.51 23.32
#